data_AF-A0AA52AMV0-F1
#
_entry.id   AF-A0AA52AMV0-F1
#
_cell.length_a   1.000
_cell.length_b   1.000
_cell.length_c   1.000
_cell.angle_alpha   90.00
_cell.angle_beta   90.00
_cell.angle_gamma   90.00
#
_symmetry.space_group_name_H-M   'P 1'
#
loop_
_entity.id
_entity.type
_entity.pdbx_description
1 polymer ?
#
loop_
_entity_poly.entity_id
_entity_poly.type
_entity_poly.pdbx_seq_one_letter_code
_entity_poly.pdbx_strand_id
1 'polypeptide(L)'
;MRRTVLAMAGVIGGMALLSGCGAMMLPLAAVYRDASGSPRALLRPCGDDLIQGLGLTGAPAEDDSDRNRSGWKAPGKRRGSDADFPLFSPPETWQARTAGKQRLVSAYTYELAFGKGEFNYEYTGIVTFRAADLDRLGPGQVWADDRAMSRGEFEKLAADSC
;
A
#
# COMPACT_ATOMS: atom_id res chain seq x y z
N MET A 1 45.32 50.60 10.34
CA MET A 1 45.21 49.87 11.62
C MET A 1 43.83 50.10 12.22
N ARG A 2 43.04 49.02 12.33
CA ARG A 2 42.17 48.64 13.46
C ARG A 2 41.07 47.72 12.93
N ARG A 3 41.29 46.42 13.17
CA ARG A 3 40.32 45.34 13.04
C ARG A 3 39.31 45.49 14.16
N THR A 4 38.02 45.41 13.84
CA THR A 4 36.98 45.22 14.86
C THR A 4 36.09 44.08 14.41
N VAL A 5 36.28 42.94 15.07
CA VAL A 5 35.45 41.73 15.03
C VAL A 5 34.43 41.85 16.15
N LEU A 6 33.16 41.51 15.90
CA LEU A 6 32.07 41.11 16.85
C LEU A 6 30.73 41.26 16.09
N ALA A 7 29.74 40.37 16.15
CA ALA A 7 29.56 39.10 16.82
C ALA A 7 28.43 38.35 16.06
N MET A 8 28.62 37.05 15.83
CA MET A 8 27.57 36.13 15.40
C MET A 8 26.59 35.91 16.56
N ALA A 9 25.31 36.23 16.36
CA ALA A 9 24.21 35.79 17.22
C ALA A 9 23.29 34.91 16.37
N GLY A 10 23.44 33.60 16.54
CA GLY A 10 22.63 32.59 15.87
C GLY A 10 21.22 32.53 16.45
N VAL A 11 20.22 32.56 15.58
CA VAL A 11 18.86 32.12 15.90
C VAL A 11 18.74 30.69 15.42
N ILE A 12 19.00 29.74 16.32
CA ILE A 12 18.61 28.34 16.11
C ILE A 12 17.12 28.28 16.46
N GLY A 13 16.28 28.65 15.49
CA GLY A 13 14.84 28.42 15.56
C GLY A 13 14.61 26.92 15.42
N GLY A 14 14.31 26.26 16.54
CA GLY A 14 14.08 24.83 16.61
C GLY A 14 13.03 24.38 15.61
N MET A 15 13.40 23.45 14.73
CA MET A 15 12.43 22.66 13.99
C MET A 15 11.67 21.81 15.01
N ALA A 16 10.46 22.24 15.34
CA ALA A 16 9.49 21.40 16.00
C ALA A 16 9.20 20.23 15.05
N LEU A 17 9.85 19.10 15.30
CA LEU A 17 9.52 17.83 14.67
C LEU A 17 8.10 17.48 15.12
N LEU A 18 7.13 17.72 14.24
CA LEU A 18 5.78 17.20 14.37
C LEU A 18 5.88 15.67 14.36
N SER A 19 6.02 15.06 15.53
CA SER A 19 5.86 13.62 15.72
C SER A 19 4.40 13.27 15.44
N GLY A 20 4.08 13.08 14.16
CA GLY A 20 2.75 12.68 13.72
C GLY A 20 2.44 11.28 14.22
N CYS A 21 1.37 11.16 15.01
CA CYS A 21 0.73 9.89 15.38
C CYS A 21 0.04 9.25 14.14
N GLY A 22 0.81 8.96 13.10
CA GLY A 22 0.33 8.27 11.90
C GLY A 22 0.90 6.86 11.86
N ALA A 23 0.11 5.89 11.39
CA ALA A 23 0.59 4.55 11.07
C ALA A 23 1.72 4.65 10.02
N MET A 24 2.81 3.90 10.21
CA MET A 24 3.88 3.87 9.23
C MET A 24 3.39 3.16 7.97
N MET A 25 3.53 3.79 6.80
CA MET A 25 3.24 3.15 5.52
C MET A 25 4.40 2.23 5.16
N LEU A 26 4.12 0.94 5.00
CA LEU A 26 5.12 -0.09 4.72
C LEU A 26 4.80 -0.82 3.41
N PRO A 27 5.83 -1.26 2.66
CA PRO A 27 5.69 -2.01 1.40
C PRO A 27 5.32 -3.48 1.66
N LEU A 28 4.17 -3.71 2.30
CA LEU A 28 3.67 -5.03 2.72
C LEU A 28 2.54 -5.56 1.82
N ALA A 29 2.24 -4.85 0.74
CA ALA A 29 1.30 -5.28 -0.28
C ALA A 29 1.97 -5.20 -1.66
N ALA A 30 1.61 -6.14 -2.52
CA ALA A 30 2.05 -6.18 -3.91
C ALA A 30 0.91 -6.66 -4.81
N VAL A 31 1.01 -6.31 -6.09
CA VAL A 31 0.12 -6.84 -7.14
C VAL A 31 0.93 -7.40 -8.28
N TYR A 32 0.39 -8.42 -8.96
CA TYR A 32 1.06 -9.04 -10.09
C TYR A 32 0.06 -9.70 -11.04
N ARG A 33 0.53 -10.21 -12.17
CA ARG A 33 -0.26 -11.07 -13.06
C ARG A 33 0.18 -12.52 -12.91
N ASP A 34 -0.78 -13.43 -12.72
CA ASP A 34 -0.47 -14.86 -12.78
C ASP A 34 -0.20 -15.32 -14.22
N ALA A 35 0.09 -16.61 -14.40
CA ALA A 35 0.39 -17.20 -15.71
C ALA A 35 -0.78 -17.09 -16.72
N SER A 36 -2.01 -16.87 -16.25
CA SER A 36 -3.17 -16.62 -17.12
C SER A 36 -3.33 -15.14 -17.51
N GLY A 37 -2.48 -14.26 -16.97
CA GLY A 37 -2.58 -12.81 -17.11
C GLY A 37 -3.56 -12.17 -16.14
N SER A 38 -4.17 -12.94 -15.22
CA SER A 38 -5.16 -12.43 -14.26
C SER A 38 -4.47 -11.68 -13.12
N PRO A 39 -5.01 -10.52 -12.68
CA PRO A 39 -4.40 -9.73 -11.62
C PRO A 39 -4.59 -10.40 -10.25
N ARG A 40 -3.51 -10.45 -9.48
CA ARG A 40 -3.41 -11.05 -8.16
C ARG A 40 -2.94 -10.02 -7.14
N ALA A 41 -3.39 -10.17 -5.91
CA ALA A 41 -2.91 -9.44 -4.75
C ALA A 41 -2.03 -10.37 -3.91
N LEU A 42 -0.98 -9.81 -3.32
CA LEU A 42 -0.07 -10.50 -2.42
C LEU A 42 0.15 -9.64 -1.17
N LEU A 43 -0.18 -10.17 0.00
CA LEU A 43 -0.04 -9.46 1.28
C LEU A 43 1.04 -10.12 2.15
N ARG A 44 1.80 -9.30 2.87
CA ARG A 44 2.85 -9.72 3.82
C ARG A 44 2.76 -8.93 5.13
N PRO A 45 1.72 -9.14 5.96
CA PRO A 45 1.68 -8.55 7.29
C PRO A 45 2.89 -8.99 8.13
N CYS A 46 3.28 -8.18 9.10
CA CYS A 46 4.39 -8.50 9.99
C CYS A 46 4.05 -9.64 10.95
N GLY A 47 4.86 -10.70 10.95
CA GLY A 47 4.66 -11.86 11.82
C GLY A 47 3.26 -12.45 11.71
N ASP A 48 2.65 -12.71 12.87
CA ASP A 48 1.29 -13.28 12.98
C ASP A 48 0.20 -12.21 13.21
N ASP A 49 0.52 -10.94 12.92
CA ASP A 49 -0.39 -9.83 13.15
C ASP A 49 -1.75 -10.04 12.46
N LEU A 50 -2.81 -9.68 13.19
CA LEU A 50 -4.10 -9.49 12.56
C LEU A 50 -4.04 -8.24 11.67
N ILE A 51 -4.80 -8.26 10.58
CA ILE A 51 -5.01 -7.10 9.72
C ILE A 51 -6.46 -6.67 9.75
N GLN A 52 -6.69 -5.39 9.50
CA GLN A 52 -8.01 -4.78 9.42
C GLN A 52 -8.06 -3.72 8.33
N GLY A 53 -9.27 -3.28 7.99
CA GLY A 53 -9.45 -2.24 6.96
C GLY A 53 -9.04 -2.67 5.56
N LEU A 54 -8.79 -3.96 5.33
CA LEU A 54 -8.35 -4.49 4.04
C LEU A 54 -9.34 -4.12 2.93
N GLY A 55 -8.83 -3.51 1.87
CA GLY A 55 -9.65 -3.16 0.72
C GLY A 55 -8.83 -2.76 -0.49
N LEU A 56 -9.53 -2.75 -1.62
CA LEU A 56 -9.08 -2.23 -2.89
C LEU A 56 -9.98 -1.04 -3.24
N THR A 57 -9.38 0.12 -3.53
CA THR A 57 -10.10 1.28 -4.04
C THR A 57 -9.46 1.71 -5.34
N GLY A 58 -10.26 1.94 -6.38
CA GLY A 58 -9.83 2.45 -7.67
C GLY A 58 -10.72 3.59 -8.12
N ALA A 59 -10.11 4.68 -8.57
CA ALA A 59 -10.81 5.86 -9.07
C ALA A 59 -10.01 6.53 -10.19
N PRO A 60 -10.64 7.36 -11.04
CA PRO A 60 -9.90 8.26 -11.92
C PRO A 60 -8.93 9.12 -11.11
N ALA A 61 -7.73 9.39 -11.63
CA ALA A 61 -6.68 10.09 -10.88
C ALA A 61 -7.05 11.52 -10.43
N GLU A 62 -8.05 12.15 -11.06
CA GLU A 62 -8.48 13.54 -10.80
C GLU A 62 -9.91 13.63 -10.24
N ASP A 63 -10.52 12.50 -9.84
CA ASP A 63 -11.91 12.47 -9.37
C ASP A 63 -12.01 11.75 -8.02
N ASP A 64 -12.21 12.55 -6.96
CA ASP A 64 -12.41 12.07 -5.59
C ASP A 64 -13.87 11.67 -5.31
N SER A 65 -14.78 11.78 -6.28
CA SER A 65 -16.19 11.49 -6.05
C SER A 65 -16.45 10.01 -5.79
N ASP A 66 -17.23 9.73 -4.74
CA ASP A 66 -17.62 8.37 -4.36
C ASP A 66 -18.37 7.60 -5.47
N ARG A 67 -18.94 8.33 -6.45
CA ARG A 67 -19.75 7.75 -7.53
C ARG A 67 -18.93 6.91 -8.52
N ASN A 68 -17.61 7.13 -8.60
CA ASN A 68 -16.74 6.45 -9.55
C ASN A 68 -15.75 5.48 -8.90
N ARG A 69 -15.89 5.20 -7.59
CA ARG A 69 -15.03 4.26 -6.89
C ARG A 69 -15.35 2.81 -7.30
N SER A 70 -14.30 2.07 -7.61
CA SER A 70 -14.34 0.64 -7.93
C SER A 70 -13.46 -0.13 -6.95
N GLY A 71 -13.84 -1.38 -6.66
CA GLY A 71 -13.07 -2.26 -5.79
C GLY A 71 -13.94 -2.84 -4.68
N TRP A 72 -13.37 -3.05 -3.50
CA TRP A 72 -14.04 -3.77 -2.43
C TRP A 72 -13.42 -3.45 -1.07
N LYS A 73 -14.19 -3.68 0.00
CA LYS A 73 -13.72 -3.56 1.38
C LYS A 73 -14.16 -4.74 2.20
N ALA A 74 -13.24 -5.32 2.94
CA ALA A 74 -13.51 -6.47 3.78
C ALA A 74 -13.67 -6.03 5.25
N PRO A 75 -14.81 -6.31 5.91
CA PRO A 75 -15.07 -5.89 7.28
C PRO A 75 -14.41 -6.79 8.32
N GLY A 76 -14.01 -6.24 9.47
CA GLY A 76 -13.46 -6.99 10.59
C GLY A 76 -11.96 -7.30 10.51
N LYS A 77 -11.46 -7.92 11.59
CA LYS A 77 -10.06 -8.34 11.73
C LYS A 77 -9.87 -9.76 11.19
N ARG A 78 -8.70 -10.07 10.63
CA ARG A 78 -8.36 -11.41 10.11
C ARG A 78 -6.86 -11.63 10.18
N ARG A 79 -6.40 -12.89 10.15
CA ARG A 79 -5.00 -13.17 9.85
C ARG A 79 -4.75 -12.86 8.37
N GLY A 80 -3.70 -12.10 8.09
CA GLY A 80 -3.31 -11.78 6.71
C GLY A 80 -2.22 -12.68 6.14
N SER A 81 -1.75 -13.66 6.92
CA SER A 81 -0.66 -14.58 6.56
C SER A 81 -0.95 -15.30 5.23
N ASP A 82 -0.04 -15.11 4.26
CA ASP A 82 -0.01 -15.72 2.93
C ASP A 82 -1.21 -15.50 2.02
N ALA A 83 -1.84 -14.34 2.14
CA ALA A 83 -2.91 -13.95 1.23
C ALA A 83 -2.36 -13.61 -0.17
N ASP A 84 -2.22 -14.65 -0.99
CA ASP A 84 -2.12 -14.59 -2.43
C ASP A 84 -3.50 -14.92 -3.02
N PHE A 85 -4.20 -13.96 -3.62
CA PHE A 85 -5.59 -14.12 -4.06
C PHE A 85 -5.93 -13.28 -5.31
N PRO A 86 -7.02 -13.59 -6.04
CA PRO A 86 -7.44 -12.78 -7.19
C PRO A 86 -7.80 -11.35 -6.76
N LEU A 87 -7.20 -10.35 -7.39
CA LEU A 87 -7.27 -8.95 -6.95
C LEU A 87 -8.73 -8.44 -6.81
N PHE A 88 -9.63 -8.87 -7.70
CA PHE A 88 -11.05 -8.47 -7.71
C PHE A 88 -12.00 -9.57 -7.22
N SER A 89 -11.47 -10.64 -6.63
CA SER A 89 -12.27 -11.73 -6.04
C SER A 89 -11.61 -12.19 -4.74
N PRO A 90 -11.67 -11.36 -3.68
CA PRO A 90 -11.16 -11.76 -2.37
C PRO A 90 -11.86 -13.03 -1.87
N PRO A 91 -11.21 -13.83 -1.01
CA PRO A 91 -11.82 -15.04 -0.43
C PRO A 91 -13.22 -14.78 0.13
N GLU A 92 -14.16 -15.68 -0.15
CA GLU A 92 -15.57 -15.51 0.25
C GLU A 92 -15.76 -15.37 1.76
N THR A 93 -14.91 -16.05 2.54
CA THR A 93 -14.90 -15.98 4.01
C THR A 93 -14.66 -14.57 4.55
N TRP A 94 -14.08 -13.69 3.74
CA TRP A 94 -13.84 -12.28 4.10
C TRP A 94 -15.08 -11.41 3.98
N GLN A 95 -16.15 -11.90 3.33
CA GLN A 95 -17.43 -11.21 3.16
C GLN A 95 -17.25 -9.78 2.64
N ALA A 96 -16.39 -9.63 1.62
CA ALA A 96 -16.03 -8.34 1.06
C ALA A 96 -17.25 -7.67 0.42
N ARG A 97 -17.44 -6.39 0.71
CA ARG A 97 -18.46 -5.55 0.08
C ARG A 97 -17.84 -4.90 -1.14
N THR A 98 -18.39 -5.16 -2.31
CA THR A 98 -17.91 -4.62 -3.58
C THR A 98 -18.59 -3.30 -3.92
N ALA A 99 -17.89 -2.45 -4.67
CA ALA A 99 -18.40 -1.22 -5.24
C ALA A 99 -17.83 -1.05 -6.65
N GLY A 100 -18.63 -0.52 -7.58
CA GLY A 100 -18.19 -0.26 -8.96
C GLY A 100 -17.70 -1.50 -9.71
N LYS A 101 -16.80 -1.29 -10.68
CA LYS A 101 -16.31 -2.34 -11.59
C LYS A 101 -15.31 -3.26 -10.88
N GLN A 102 -15.53 -4.57 -10.94
CA GLN A 102 -14.62 -5.59 -10.39
C GLN A 102 -13.60 -6.06 -11.45
N ARG A 103 -12.90 -5.11 -12.06
CA ARG A 103 -11.86 -5.34 -13.06
C ARG A 103 -10.98 -4.11 -13.19
N LEU A 104 -9.79 -4.28 -13.77
CA LEU A 104 -8.93 -3.15 -14.13
C LEU A 104 -9.63 -2.23 -15.15
N VAL A 105 -9.54 -0.93 -14.89
CA VAL A 105 -9.95 0.15 -15.77
C VAL A 105 -8.71 0.99 -16.05
N SER A 106 -8.35 1.16 -17.31
CA SER A 106 -7.06 1.77 -17.70
C SER A 106 -6.88 3.21 -17.22
N ALA A 107 -7.97 3.95 -17.02
CA ALA A 107 -7.94 5.33 -16.55
C ALA A 107 -7.88 5.46 -15.01
N TYR A 108 -7.93 4.35 -14.27
CA TYR A 108 -8.00 4.37 -12.79
C TYR A 108 -6.62 4.18 -12.18
N THR A 109 -6.41 4.84 -11.04
CA THR A 109 -5.35 4.52 -10.09
C THR A 109 -5.99 3.73 -8.96
N TYR A 110 -5.35 2.63 -8.57
CA TYR A 110 -5.82 1.71 -7.54
C TYR A 110 -4.89 1.76 -6.33
N GLU A 111 -5.49 1.63 -5.15
CA GLU A 111 -4.82 1.45 -3.86
C GLU A 111 -5.35 0.15 -3.24
N LEU A 112 -4.43 -0.77 -2.93
CA LEU A 112 -4.68 -1.94 -2.10
C LEU A 112 -4.00 -1.69 -0.76
N ALA A 113 -4.77 -1.67 0.32
CA ALA A 113 -4.25 -1.34 1.64
C ALA A 113 -4.88 -2.18 2.75
N PHE A 114 -4.13 -2.38 3.83
CA PHE A 114 -4.59 -2.93 5.10
C PHE A 114 -3.80 -2.31 6.26
N GLY A 115 -4.41 -2.19 7.43
CA GLY A 115 -3.74 -1.76 8.66
C GLY A 115 -3.51 -2.91 9.63
N LYS A 116 -2.54 -2.77 10.54
CA LYS A 116 -2.41 -3.66 11.70
C LYS A 116 -3.71 -3.66 12.51
N GLY A 117 -4.16 -4.84 12.87
CA GLY A 117 -5.43 -5.15 13.54
C GLY A 117 -5.43 -4.89 15.04
N GLU A 118 -4.39 -4.29 15.61
CA GLU A 118 -4.23 -4.06 17.05
C GLU A 118 -4.41 -2.58 17.42
N PHE A 119 -4.47 -2.28 18.73
CA PHE A 119 -4.87 -0.97 19.26
C PHE A 119 -4.00 0.21 18.80
N ASN A 120 -2.74 -0.04 18.45
CA ASN A 120 -1.78 1.03 18.16
C ASN A 120 -1.65 1.39 16.67
N TYR A 121 -2.32 0.67 15.76
CA TYR A 121 -2.26 0.91 14.31
C TYR A 121 -0.84 1.22 13.81
N GLU A 122 0.13 0.39 14.19
CA GLU A 122 1.56 0.70 14.01
C GLU A 122 1.96 0.88 12.55
N TYR A 123 1.32 0.11 11.65
CA TYR A 123 1.58 0.20 10.23
C TYR A 123 0.34 0.02 9.36
N THR A 124 0.47 0.51 8.13
CA THR A 124 -0.41 0.24 6.99
C THR A 124 0.43 -0.39 5.88
N GLY A 125 0.08 -1.61 5.49
CA GLY A 125 0.58 -2.21 4.26
C GLY A 125 -0.16 -1.64 3.07
N ILE A 126 0.54 -1.10 2.08
CA ILE A 126 -0.07 -0.38 0.96
C ILE A 126 0.69 -0.62 -0.35
N VAL A 127 -0.07 -0.67 -1.46
CA VAL A 127 0.47 -0.53 -2.81
C VAL A 127 -0.47 0.28 -3.68
N THR A 128 0.09 1.23 -4.42
CA THR A 128 -0.59 2.03 -5.43
C THR A 128 -0.15 1.60 -6.81
N PHE A 129 -1.09 1.45 -7.74
CA PHE A 129 -0.79 0.98 -9.09
C PHE A 129 -1.86 1.39 -10.11
N ARG A 130 -1.47 1.29 -11.38
CA ARG A 130 -2.33 1.43 -12.56
C ARG A 130 -2.31 0.14 -13.36
N ALA A 131 -3.28 -0.04 -14.26
CA ALA A 131 -3.28 -1.18 -15.18
C ALA A 131 -1.98 -1.27 -16.00
N ALA A 132 -1.45 -0.12 -16.43
CA ALA A 132 -0.19 -0.04 -17.18
C ALA A 132 1.05 -0.49 -16.37
N ASP A 133 0.98 -0.48 -15.04
CA ASP A 133 2.08 -0.97 -14.20
C ASP A 133 2.13 -2.49 -14.24
N LEU A 134 0.97 -3.16 -14.16
CA LEU A 134 0.88 -4.60 -14.31
C LEU A 134 1.20 -5.09 -15.73
N ASP A 135 0.96 -4.26 -16.76
CA ASP A 135 1.29 -4.60 -18.15
C ASP A 135 2.81 -4.56 -18.44
N ARG A 136 3.58 -3.85 -17.59
CA ARG A 136 5.04 -3.76 -17.69
C ARG A 136 5.75 -4.87 -16.91
N LEU A 137 5.03 -5.69 -16.13
CA LEU A 137 5.63 -6.78 -15.37
C LEU A 137 6.03 -7.93 -16.28
N GLY A 138 7.28 -8.35 -16.17
CA GLY A 138 7.76 -9.61 -16.69
C GLY A 138 7.27 -10.80 -15.86
N PRO A 139 7.44 -12.04 -16.36
CA PRO A 139 7.09 -13.25 -15.62
C PRO A 139 7.76 -13.30 -14.24
N GLY A 140 6.98 -13.56 -13.19
CA GLY A 140 7.48 -13.66 -11.81
C GLY A 140 7.80 -12.32 -11.13
N GLN A 141 7.55 -11.20 -11.81
CA GLN A 141 7.65 -9.88 -11.20
C GLN A 141 6.35 -9.49 -10.51
N VAL A 142 6.50 -8.62 -9.51
CA VAL A 142 5.43 -7.96 -8.78
C VAL A 142 5.62 -6.45 -8.87
N TRP A 143 4.53 -5.71 -8.74
CA TRP A 143 4.53 -4.28 -8.50
C TRP A 143 4.30 -4.02 -7.02
N ALA A 144 5.25 -3.34 -6.39
CA ALA A 144 5.22 -2.91 -5.00
C ALA A 144 6.17 -1.72 -4.86
N ASP A 145 5.97 -0.86 -3.85
CA ASP A 145 6.91 0.25 -3.59
C ASP A 145 7.18 1.11 -4.85
N ASP A 146 6.11 1.37 -5.62
CA ASP A 146 6.11 2.13 -6.88
C ASP A 146 7.10 1.63 -7.96
N ARG A 147 7.46 0.34 -7.93
CA ARG A 147 8.36 -0.26 -8.92
C ARG A 147 8.06 -1.74 -9.20
N ALA A 148 8.50 -2.18 -10.37
CA ALA A 148 8.58 -3.60 -10.68
C ALA A 148 9.80 -4.22 -9.97
N MET A 149 9.60 -5.36 -9.34
CA MET A 149 10.67 -6.16 -8.72
C MET A 149 10.34 -7.65 -8.81
N SER A 150 11.32 -8.52 -8.62
CA SER A 150 11.06 -9.95 -8.49
C SER A 150 10.24 -10.25 -7.23
N ARG A 151 9.48 -11.35 -7.22
CA ARG A 151 8.77 -11.80 -6.01
C ARG A 151 9.72 -11.94 -4.81
N GLY A 152 10.91 -12.51 -4.99
CA GLY A 152 11.89 -12.67 -3.92
C GLY A 152 12.42 -11.35 -3.35
N GLU A 153 12.59 -10.32 -4.18
CA GLU A 153 12.94 -8.96 -3.70
C GLU A 153 11.82 -8.34 -2.86
N PHE A 154 10.55 -8.54 -3.26
CA PHE A 154 9.42 -8.10 -2.46
C PHE A 154 9.32 -8.83 -1.12
N GLU A 155 9.50 -10.16 -1.10
CA GLU A 155 9.51 -10.93 0.15
C GLU A 155 10.57 -10.41 1.12
N LYS A 156 11.78 -10.13 0.61
CA LYS A 156 12.85 -9.55 1.41
C LYS A 156 12.51 -8.14 1.90
N LEU A 157 12.03 -7.27 1.02
CA LEU A 157 11.65 -5.90 1.35
C LEU A 157 10.57 -5.86 2.45
N ALA A 158 9.55 -6.70 2.33
CA ALA A 158 8.50 -6.83 3.33
C ALA A 158 9.05 -7.34 4.68
N ALA A 159 9.92 -8.36 4.67
CA ALA A 159 10.53 -8.89 5.88
C ALA A 159 11.45 -7.85 6.57
N ASP A 160 12.24 -7.10 5.80
CA ASP A 160 13.13 -6.05 6.30
C ASP A 160 12.37 -4.83 6.87
N SER A 161 11.06 -4.71 6.60
CA SER A 161 10.22 -3.57 6.99
C SER A 161 9.51 -3.73 8.35
N CYS A 162 9.58 -4.90 9.00
CA CYS A 162 8.69 -5.30 10.10
C CYS A 162 9.21 -5.13 11.55
#